data_AF-A0A2S2R4U6-F1
#
_entry.id   AF-A0A2S2R4U6-F1
#
_cell.length_a   1.000
_cell.length_b   1.000
_cell.length_c   1.000
_cell.angle_alpha   90.00
_cell.angle_beta   90.00
_cell.angle_gamma   90.00
#
_symmetry.space_group_name_H-M   'P 1'
#
loop_
_entity.id
_entity.type
_entity.pdbx_description
1 polymer ?
#
loop_
_entity_poly.entity_id
_entity_poly.type
_entity_poly.pdbx_seq_one_letter_code
_entity_poly.pdbx_strand_id
1 'polypeptide(L)'
;MYSKFVKTNDFKVVNIKAKTMYSKEMLIRLKEQPICWKEPASIEKLVEFRILRPMAYGRAPTREFVPRTFDSRSRVETARRRVVHYQIPKGDASDLKTCSNPWTPSCLKGKRAHCQTSNYDEAQTEEIEKKFRSILNKITPENMVPLTNSILSLSINTDHRLKKVIDILFQKAINEPHFTPQYAYICMEMNNKDINAKVKTTTSSFKTLIILCCEDRFNSMHVHEQELTKSLKEIKDCKDQDDKEKMQSKYDRDEKIHRERSVGNCRFMCELYKVKILSNQTLEMCIKHLLMSPKEETLECACNILKQIG
;
A
#
# COMPACT_ATOMS: atom_id res chain seq x y z
N MET A 1 -54.85 1.61 19.12
CA MET A 1 -53.40 1.86 18.98
C MET A 1 -52.74 0.56 18.51
N TYR A 2 -52.10 0.37 17.36
CA TYR A 2 -51.89 1.12 16.11
C TYR A 2 -52.05 0.09 14.98
N SER A 3 -53.21 0.08 14.31
CA SER A 3 -53.40 -0.68 13.07
C SER A 3 -53.16 0.27 11.89
N LYS A 4 -51.96 0.19 11.32
CA LYS A 4 -51.71 0.60 9.93
C LYS A 4 -50.80 -0.44 9.29
N PHE A 5 -51.42 -1.51 8.80
CA PHE A 5 -50.80 -2.34 7.77
C PHE A 5 -50.49 -1.42 6.58
N VAL A 6 -49.20 -1.15 6.38
CA VAL A 6 -48.67 -0.45 5.21
C VAL A 6 -49.09 -1.27 3.99
N LYS A 7 -49.81 -0.67 3.06
CA LYS A 7 -50.33 -1.39 1.88
C LYS A 7 -49.13 -1.79 1.02
N THR A 8 -49.23 -2.94 0.36
CA THR A 8 -48.19 -3.56 -0.47
C THR A 8 -47.66 -2.69 -1.64
N ASN A 9 -48.27 -1.53 -1.89
CA ASN A 9 -47.86 -0.57 -2.92
C ASN A 9 -47.08 0.65 -2.38
N ASP A 10 -46.88 0.79 -1.07
CA ASP A 10 -46.14 1.92 -0.48
C ASP A 10 -44.60 1.78 -0.63
N PHE A 11 -44.13 0.70 -1.25
CA PHE A 11 -42.72 0.31 -1.33
C PHE A 11 -42.11 0.47 -2.72
N LYS A 12 -42.63 1.35 -3.59
CA LYS A 12 -42.12 1.49 -4.96
C LYS A 12 -41.83 2.94 -5.30
N VAL A 13 -40.58 3.27 -5.58
CA VAL A 13 -40.22 4.46 -6.35
C VAL A 13 -40.05 4.02 -7.79
N VAL A 14 -40.97 4.44 -8.66
CA VAL A 14 -40.92 4.14 -10.09
C VAL A 14 -39.98 5.14 -10.77
N ASN A 15 -38.88 4.66 -11.34
CA ASN A 15 -38.03 5.45 -12.24
C ASN A 15 -38.68 5.48 -13.64
N ILE A 16 -38.43 6.56 -14.39
CA ILE A 16 -38.91 6.83 -15.76
C ILE A 16 -38.66 5.67 -16.74
N LYS A 17 -37.70 4.76 -16.45
CA LYS A 17 -37.42 3.54 -17.24
C LYS A 17 -38.11 2.25 -16.74
N ALA A 18 -39.18 2.36 -15.94
CA ALA A 18 -39.99 1.24 -15.44
C ALA A 18 -39.23 0.14 -14.64
N LYS A 19 -37.99 0.41 -14.20
CA LYS A 19 -37.28 -0.44 -13.23
C LYS A 19 -37.52 0.09 -11.81
N THR A 20 -37.96 -0.79 -10.93
CA THR A 20 -38.09 -0.51 -9.49
C THR A 20 -36.70 -0.34 -8.88
N MET A 21 -36.43 0.84 -8.32
CA MET A 21 -35.23 1.09 -7.51
C MET A 21 -35.63 1.31 -6.06
N TYR A 22 -34.92 0.66 -5.15
CA TYR A 22 -35.11 0.81 -3.71
C TYR A 22 -33.94 1.62 -3.13
N SER A 23 -34.23 2.59 -2.25
CA SER A 23 -33.17 3.39 -1.60
C SER A 23 -32.37 2.54 -0.60
N LYS A 24 -31.15 2.97 -0.30
CA LYS A 24 -30.26 2.27 0.65
C LYS A 24 -30.91 2.15 2.03
N GLU A 25 -31.55 3.22 2.49
CA GLU A 25 -32.24 3.32 3.77
C GLU A 25 -33.47 2.39 3.80
N MET A 26 -34.15 2.23 2.67
CA MET A 26 -35.27 1.30 2.52
C MET A 26 -34.81 -0.16 2.60
N LEU A 27 -33.70 -0.51 1.92
CA LEU A 27 -33.13 -1.86 1.98
C LEU A 27 -32.67 -2.23 3.40
N ILE A 28 -32.14 -1.26 4.15
CA ILE A 28 -31.75 -1.46 5.55
C ILE A 28 -32.97 -1.75 6.43
N ARG A 29 -34.07 -1.00 6.27
CA ARG A 29 -35.32 -1.23 7.01
C ARG A 29 -36.02 -2.54 6.65
N LEU A 30 -35.82 -3.05 5.44
CA LEU A 30 -36.38 -4.35 5.01
C LEU A 30 -35.82 -5.52 5.84
N LYS A 31 -34.56 -5.45 6.28
CA LYS A 31 -33.95 -6.47 7.16
C LYS A 31 -34.70 -6.64 8.48
N GLU A 32 -35.33 -5.57 8.97
CA GLU A 32 -36.03 -5.55 10.26
C GLU A 32 -37.46 -6.09 10.16
N GLN A 33 -37.96 -6.37 8.96
CA GLN A 33 -39.30 -6.91 8.77
C GLN A 33 -39.34 -8.40 9.13
N PRO A 34 -40.28 -8.86 9.97
CA PRO A 34 -40.34 -10.24 10.46
C PRO A 34 -40.55 -11.29 9.36
N ILE A 35 -40.99 -10.87 8.17
CA ILE A 35 -41.15 -11.75 7.00
C ILE A 35 -39.81 -12.23 6.44
N CYS A 36 -38.75 -11.42 6.58
CA CYS A 36 -37.40 -11.73 6.09
C CYS A 36 -36.67 -12.78 6.95
N TRP A 37 -37.28 -13.18 8.07
CA TRP A 37 -36.73 -14.12 9.05
C TRP A 37 -37.31 -15.53 8.87
N LYS A 38 -38.29 -15.69 7.98
CA LYS A 38 -38.86 -16.99 7.61
C LYS A 38 -38.21 -17.49 6.32
N GLU A 39 -37.67 -18.70 6.39
CA GLU A 39 -37.13 -19.40 5.21
C GLU A 39 -38.27 -19.68 4.22
N PRO A 40 -38.16 -19.29 2.94
CA PRO A 40 -39.22 -19.53 1.96
C PRO A 40 -39.34 -21.02 1.66
N ALA A 41 -40.56 -21.55 1.67
CA ALA A 41 -40.84 -22.98 1.51
C ALA A 41 -40.46 -23.59 0.14
N SER A 42 -40.09 -22.78 -0.85
CA SER A 42 -39.92 -23.20 -2.26
C SER A 42 -38.48 -23.14 -2.79
N ILE A 43 -37.46 -23.04 -1.94
CA ILE A 43 -36.08 -23.12 -2.40
C ILE A 43 -35.67 -24.59 -2.47
N GLU A 44 -35.47 -25.12 -3.69
CA GLU A 44 -34.77 -26.40 -3.87
C GLU A 44 -33.42 -26.31 -3.14
N LYS A 45 -33.17 -27.24 -2.20
CA LYS A 45 -31.91 -27.30 -1.47
C LYS A 45 -30.77 -27.38 -2.48
N LEU A 46 -30.03 -26.29 -2.63
CA LEU A 46 -28.87 -26.23 -3.51
C LEU A 46 -27.90 -27.32 -3.05
N VAL A 47 -27.64 -28.28 -3.92
CA VAL A 47 -26.61 -29.30 -3.73
C VAL A 47 -25.34 -28.57 -3.34
N GLU A 48 -24.75 -29.00 -2.22
CA GLU A 48 -23.60 -28.39 -1.56
C GLU A 48 -22.55 -27.96 -2.62
N PHE A 49 -22.55 -26.67 -2.96
CA PHE A 49 -21.52 -26.12 -3.80
C PHE A 49 -20.24 -26.15 -2.97
N ARG A 50 -19.40 -27.17 -3.19
CA ARG A 50 -18.01 -27.11 -2.79
C ARG A 50 -17.43 -25.87 -3.46
N ILE A 51 -17.31 -24.79 -2.71
CA ILE A 51 -16.53 -23.63 -3.10
C ILE A 51 -15.10 -24.14 -3.19
N LEU A 52 -14.68 -24.51 -4.40
CA LEU A 52 -13.26 -24.63 -4.69
C LEU A 52 -12.70 -23.24 -4.39
N ARG A 53 -11.89 -23.16 -3.32
CA ARG A 53 -11.16 -21.93 -2.99
C ARG A 53 -10.53 -21.41 -4.28
N PRO A 54 -10.63 -20.11 -4.59
CA PRO A 54 -10.02 -19.57 -5.79
C PRO A 54 -8.53 -19.94 -5.78
N MET A 55 -8.06 -20.59 -6.84
CA MET A 55 -6.63 -20.79 -7.05
C MET A 55 -5.96 -19.42 -6.97
N ALA A 56 -5.05 -19.26 -6.02
CA ALA A 56 -4.17 -18.12 -5.98
C ALA A 56 -3.49 -17.99 -7.35
N TYR A 57 -3.67 -16.84 -8.00
CA TYR A 57 -2.95 -16.50 -9.22
C TYR A 57 -1.46 -16.50 -8.90
N GLY A 58 -0.76 -17.58 -9.25
CA GLY A 58 0.66 -17.70 -8.93
C GLY A 58 1.23 -19.10 -8.94
N ARG A 59 0.92 -19.90 -9.97
CA ARG A 59 1.79 -20.99 -10.48
C ARG A 59 1.15 -21.51 -11.76
N ALA A 60 1.80 -21.28 -12.90
CA ALA A 60 1.51 -22.09 -14.08
C ALA A 60 1.86 -23.55 -13.74
N PRO A 61 0.98 -24.53 -14.02
CA PRO A 61 1.41 -25.92 -13.94
C PRO A 61 2.46 -26.11 -15.02
N THR A 62 3.66 -26.49 -14.62
CA THR A 62 4.70 -27.04 -15.50
C THR A 62 4.08 -28.22 -16.23
N ARG A 63 3.66 -27.99 -17.48
CA ARG A 63 3.23 -29.05 -18.37
C ARG A 63 4.51 -29.72 -18.85
N GLU A 64 4.93 -30.77 -18.15
CA GLU A 64 5.97 -31.67 -18.63
C GLU A 64 5.58 -32.14 -20.04
N PHE A 65 6.47 -31.85 -20.98
CA PHE A 65 6.31 -32.17 -22.39
C PHE A 65 6.66 -33.66 -22.57
N VAL A 66 5.67 -34.53 -22.38
CA VAL A 66 5.81 -35.95 -22.76
C VAL A 66 5.21 -36.13 -24.15
N PRO A 67 5.98 -36.54 -25.17
CA PRO A 67 5.45 -36.77 -26.50
C PRO A 67 4.61 -38.05 -26.47
N ARG A 68 3.28 -37.94 -26.61
CA ARG A 68 2.44 -39.11 -26.84
C ARG A 68 2.38 -39.42 -28.32
N THR A 69 3.05 -40.52 -28.65
CA THR A 69 2.82 -41.33 -29.83
C THR A 69 1.34 -41.66 -30.00
N PHE A 70 0.94 -41.66 -31.26
CA PHE A 70 -0.36 -42.02 -31.77
C PHE A 70 -0.67 -43.48 -31.42
N ASP A 71 -1.69 -43.73 -30.61
CA ASP A 71 -2.38 -45.02 -30.69
C ASP A 71 -3.87 -44.91 -30.34
N SER A 72 -4.61 -45.79 -31.00
CA SER A 72 -6.03 -45.78 -31.23
C SER A 72 -6.76 -46.62 -30.17
N ARG A 73 -8.03 -46.28 -29.89
CA ARG A 73 -9.04 -47.09 -29.16
C ARG A 73 -8.97 -47.04 -27.62
N SER A 74 -9.87 -46.31 -26.98
CA SER A 74 -11.24 -46.74 -26.66
C SER A 74 -11.99 -45.59 -26.00
N ARG A 75 -13.25 -45.40 -26.41
CA ARG A 75 -14.12 -44.29 -26.01
C ARG A 75 -14.87 -44.72 -24.74
N VAL A 76 -14.37 -44.34 -23.57
CA VAL A 76 -15.18 -44.38 -22.34
C VAL A 76 -16.00 -43.10 -22.28
N GLU A 77 -17.31 -43.25 -22.36
CA GLU A 77 -18.29 -42.17 -22.41
C GLU A 77 -18.44 -41.52 -21.02
N THR A 78 -17.52 -40.61 -20.68
CA THR A 78 -17.69 -39.77 -19.49
C THR A 78 -18.73 -38.70 -19.78
N ALA A 79 -19.79 -38.69 -18.96
CA ALA A 79 -20.91 -37.75 -18.99
C ALA A 79 -20.48 -36.31 -19.33
N ARG A 80 -21.08 -35.76 -20.39
CA ARG A 80 -20.86 -34.37 -20.84
C ARG A 80 -21.08 -33.42 -19.65
N ARG A 81 -19.99 -32.83 -19.14
CA ARG A 81 -20.06 -31.68 -18.24
C ARG A 81 -20.80 -30.57 -18.99
N ARG A 82 -22.01 -30.24 -18.55
CA ARG A 82 -22.76 -29.08 -19.06
C ARG A 82 -22.03 -27.82 -18.62
N VAL A 83 -21.18 -27.29 -19.49
CA VAL A 83 -20.63 -25.93 -19.33
C VAL A 83 -21.74 -24.98 -19.74
N VAL A 84 -22.30 -24.25 -18.78
CA VAL A 84 -23.24 -23.17 -19.06
C VAL A 84 -22.42 -22.01 -19.64
N HIS A 85 -22.49 -21.84 -20.96
CA HIS A 85 -21.99 -20.63 -21.61
C HIS A 85 -22.99 -19.51 -21.36
N TYR A 86 -22.68 -18.62 -20.41
CA TYR A 86 -23.42 -17.38 -20.25
C TYR A 86 -22.92 -16.38 -21.29
N GLN A 87 -23.71 -16.14 -22.35
CA GLN A 87 -23.49 -14.99 -23.22
C GLN A 87 -24.14 -13.78 -22.56
N ILE A 88 -23.31 -12.85 -22.09
CA ILE A 88 -23.79 -11.55 -21.60
C ILE A 88 -24.35 -10.80 -22.83
N PRO A 89 -25.64 -10.42 -22.84
CA PRO A 89 -26.19 -9.60 -23.92
C PRO A 89 -25.41 -8.28 -23.96
N LYS A 90 -24.80 -7.97 -25.10
CA LYS A 90 -24.24 -6.63 -25.36
C LYS A 90 -25.40 -5.66 -25.52
N GLY A 91 -26.03 -5.25 -24.42
CA GLY A 91 -26.84 -4.03 -24.42
C GLY A 91 -25.97 -2.84 -24.79
N ASP A 92 -26.59 -1.79 -25.34
CA ASP A 92 -25.94 -0.55 -25.80
C ASP A 92 -24.72 -0.22 -24.93
N ALA A 93 -23.55 -0.26 -25.57
CA ALA A 93 -22.27 -0.10 -24.91
C ALA A 93 -22.26 1.27 -24.22
N SER A 94 -22.61 1.29 -22.94
CA SER A 94 -22.36 2.44 -22.09
C SER A 94 -20.85 2.66 -22.11
N ASP A 95 -20.41 3.74 -22.73
CA ASP A 95 -18.98 4.07 -22.86
C ASP A 95 -18.31 3.92 -21.50
N LEU A 96 -17.34 3.01 -21.44
CA LEU A 96 -16.54 2.82 -20.23
C LEU A 96 -15.79 4.11 -19.97
N LYS A 97 -15.83 4.59 -18.71
CA LYS A 97 -15.07 5.78 -18.31
C LYS A 97 -13.59 5.55 -18.64
N THR A 98 -13.09 6.28 -19.63
CA THR A 98 -11.68 6.24 -20.00
C THR A 98 -10.91 7.13 -19.02
N CYS A 99 -9.82 6.61 -18.46
CA CYS A 99 -8.87 7.43 -17.71
C CYS A 99 -7.77 7.88 -18.67
N SER A 100 -7.39 9.15 -18.61
CA SER A 100 -6.31 9.70 -19.46
C SER A 100 -4.99 8.92 -19.30
N ASN A 101 -4.72 8.37 -18.12
CA ASN A 101 -3.52 7.57 -17.84
C ASN A 101 -3.85 6.29 -17.05
N PRO A 102 -4.29 5.21 -17.72
CA PRO A 102 -4.58 3.95 -17.05
C PRO A 102 -3.27 3.21 -16.72
N TRP A 103 -3.21 2.57 -15.55
CA TRP A 103 -2.10 1.68 -15.24
C TRP A 103 -2.04 0.54 -16.26
N THR A 104 -0.87 0.36 -16.88
CA THR A 104 -0.64 -0.70 -17.87
C THR A 104 0.37 -1.71 -17.33
N PRO A 105 0.02 -3.01 -17.26
CA PRO A 105 0.96 -4.05 -16.83
C PRO A 105 2.08 -4.19 -17.87
N SER A 106 3.30 -4.53 -17.40
CA SER A 106 4.48 -4.64 -18.27
C SER A 106 4.30 -5.58 -19.46
N CYS A 107 3.50 -6.65 -19.32
CA CYS A 107 3.19 -7.57 -20.43
C CYS A 107 2.38 -6.93 -21.57
N LEU A 108 1.61 -5.87 -21.29
CA LEU A 108 0.80 -5.14 -22.27
C LEU A 108 1.51 -3.88 -22.80
N LYS A 109 2.70 -3.55 -22.29
CA LYS A 109 3.49 -2.40 -22.76
C LYS A 109 4.18 -2.64 -24.11
N GLY A 110 4.03 -3.82 -24.73
CA GLY A 110 4.57 -4.12 -26.05
C GLY A 110 3.70 -3.59 -27.21
N LYS A 111 4.30 -2.71 -28.04
CA LYS A 111 3.85 -2.10 -29.32
C LYS A 111 3.31 -0.66 -29.32
N ARG A 112 3.09 0.00 -28.17
CA ARG A 112 2.64 1.42 -28.17
C ARG A 112 3.57 2.43 -27.50
N ALA A 113 4.74 2.02 -27.01
CA ALA A 113 5.71 2.93 -26.42
C ALA A 113 6.99 3.00 -27.27
N HIS A 114 6.90 3.68 -28.41
CA HIS A 114 8.07 4.27 -29.04
C HIS A 114 7.94 5.78 -28.99
N CYS A 115 8.29 6.35 -27.84
CA CYS A 115 8.80 7.72 -27.68
C CYS A 115 8.95 8.01 -26.18
N GLN A 116 10.14 7.76 -25.66
CA GLN A 116 10.83 8.70 -24.78
C GLN A 116 12.23 8.13 -24.62
N THR A 117 13.20 8.90 -25.09
CA THR A 117 14.62 8.79 -24.78
C THR A 117 14.80 8.94 -23.26
N SER A 118 14.35 7.95 -22.50
CA SER A 118 14.76 7.79 -21.11
C SER A 118 16.23 7.43 -21.16
N ASN A 119 17.04 8.26 -20.51
CA ASN A 119 18.46 8.01 -20.33
C ASN A 119 18.62 6.56 -19.83
N TYR A 120 19.40 5.72 -20.52
CA TYR A 120 19.50 4.28 -20.23
C TYR A 120 19.76 4.01 -18.73
N ASP A 121 20.55 4.88 -18.10
CA ASP A 121 20.84 4.84 -16.66
C ASP A 121 19.65 5.11 -15.74
N GLU A 122 18.70 5.93 -16.17
CA GLU A 122 17.47 6.24 -15.43
C GLU A 122 16.48 5.08 -15.52
N ALA A 123 16.32 4.49 -16.71
CA ALA A 123 15.55 3.26 -16.88
C ALA A 123 16.08 2.11 -16.02
N GLN A 124 17.40 1.94 -15.95
CA GLN A 124 18.05 0.97 -15.06
C GLN A 124 17.80 1.29 -13.57
N THR A 125 17.83 2.58 -13.21
CA THR A 125 17.53 3.02 -11.84
C THR A 125 16.09 2.68 -11.46
N GLU A 126 15.11 2.97 -12.32
CA GLU A 126 13.72 2.59 -12.09
C GLU A 126 13.52 1.08 -11.95
N GLU A 127 14.23 0.28 -12.73
CA GLU A 127 14.15 -1.18 -12.65
C GLU A 127 14.65 -1.69 -11.29
N ILE A 128 15.76 -1.13 -10.81
CA ILE A 128 16.30 -1.42 -9.47
C ILE A 128 15.27 -1.00 -8.41
N GLU A 129 14.68 0.19 -8.52
CA GLU A 129 13.65 0.63 -7.56
C GLU A 129 12.43 -0.31 -7.56
N LYS A 130 11.96 -0.75 -8.74
CA LYS A 130 10.83 -1.69 -8.87
C LYS A 130 11.16 -3.03 -8.23
N LYS A 131 12.37 -3.57 -8.47
CA LYS A 131 12.85 -4.81 -7.84
C LYS A 131 12.96 -4.66 -6.32
N PHE A 132 13.53 -3.56 -5.86
CA PHE A 132 13.68 -3.27 -4.43
C PHE A 132 12.33 -3.17 -3.71
N ARG A 133 11.38 -2.39 -4.26
CA ARG A 133 9.99 -2.32 -3.75
C ARG A 133 9.31 -3.70 -3.72
N SER A 134 9.50 -4.49 -4.78
CA SER A 134 8.94 -5.86 -4.86
C SER A 134 9.49 -6.78 -3.75
N ILE A 135 10.78 -6.66 -3.43
CA ILE A 135 11.40 -7.43 -2.33
C ILE A 135 10.85 -6.95 -0.98
N LEU A 136 10.83 -5.63 -0.72
CA LEU A 136 10.32 -5.08 0.54
C LEU A 136 8.84 -5.40 0.78
N ASN A 137 8.03 -5.54 -0.27
CA ASN A 137 6.63 -5.95 -0.15
C ASN A 137 6.44 -7.41 0.30
N LYS A 138 7.45 -8.25 0.14
CA LYS A 138 7.40 -9.69 0.46
C LYS A 138 8.08 -10.01 1.79
N ILE A 139 8.57 -9.00 2.48
CA ILE A 139 9.45 -9.18 3.62
C ILE A 139 8.67 -9.67 4.83
N THR A 140 9.13 -10.78 5.41
CA THR A 140 8.62 -11.36 6.63
C THR A 140 9.80 -11.85 7.48
N PRO A 141 9.64 -12.00 8.80
CA PRO A 141 10.68 -12.55 9.67
C PRO A 141 11.27 -13.88 9.16
N GLU A 142 10.45 -14.73 8.54
CA GLU A 142 10.82 -16.05 8.04
C GLU A 142 11.71 -16.02 6.80
N ASN A 143 11.53 -15.03 5.92
CA ASN A 143 12.23 -14.93 4.64
C ASN A 143 13.23 -13.76 4.58
N MET A 144 13.55 -13.14 5.72
CA MET A 144 14.47 -12.00 5.84
C MET A 144 15.82 -12.23 5.16
N VAL A 145 16.50 -13.31 5.53
CA VAL A 145 17.86 -13.61 5.08
C VAL A 145 17.94 -13.78 3.55
N PRO A 146 17.12 -14.65 2.90
CA PRO A 146 17.19 -14.80 1.45
C PRO A 146 16.78 -13.53 0.67
N LEU A 147 15.82 -12.75 1.19
CA LEU A 147 15.43 -11.49 0.56
C LEU A 147 16.51 -10.42 0.71
N THR A 148 17.19 -10.37 1.85
CA THR A 148 18.32 -9.45 2.07
C THR A 148 19.48 -9.79 1.16
N ASN A 149 19.81 -11.08 0.99
CA ASN A 149 20.81 -11.50 0.00
C ASN A 149 20.44 -11.09 -1.43
N SER A 150 19.14 -11.15 -1.77
CA SER A 150 18.65 -10.65 -3.06
C SER A 150 18.87 -9.15 -3.22
N ILE A 151 18.65 -8.35 -2.16
CA ILE A 151 18.95 -6.90 -2.15
C ILE A 151 20.45 -6.66 -2.31
N LEU A 152 21.29 -7.40 -1.57
CA LEU A 152 22.74 -7.30 -1.66
C LEU A 152 23.26 -7.68 -3.05
N SER A 153 22.54 -8.50 -3.82
CA SER A 153 22.93 -8.85 -5.19
C SER A 153 22.62 -7.76 -6.22
N LEU A 154 21.86 -6.72 -5.88
CA LEU A 154 21.51 -5.63 -6.80
C LEU A 154 22.73 -4.75 -7.12
N SER A 155 22.82 -4.30 -8.38
CA SER A 155 23.91 -3.48 -8.92
C SER A 155 23.74 -1.99 -8.58
N ILE A 156 23.83 -1.67 -7.28
CA ILE A 156 23.75 -0.30 -6.77
C ILE A 156 25.13 0.36 -6.90
N ASN A 157 25.46 0.80 -8.12
CA ASN A 157 26.81 1.28 -8.44
C ASN A 157 26.97 2.80 -8.32
N THR A 158 25.88 3.57 -8.21
CA THR A 158 25.91 5.03 -8.19
C THR A 158 25.31 5.59 -6.90
N ASP A 159 25.82 6.73 -6.44
CA ASP A 159 25.30 7.46 -5.27
C ASP A 159 23.81 7.81 -5.42
N HIS A 160 23.40 8.19 -6.63
CA HIS A 160 22.00 8.47 -6.96
C HIS A 160 21.10 7.24 -6.74
N ARG A 161 21.49 6.06 -7.22
CA ARG A 161 20.73 4.81 -7.00
C ARG A 161 20.66 4.45 -5.51
N LEU A 162 21.77 4.64 -4.80
CA LEU A 162 21.83 4.35 -3.37
C LEU A 162 20.89 5.24 -2.56
N LYS A 163 20.88 6.55 -2.84
CA LYS A 163 19.93 7.50 -2.24
C LYS A 163 18.48 7.10 -2.49
N LYS A 164 18.10 6.77 -3.73
CA LYS A 164 16.73 6.30 -4.06
C LYS A 164 16.33 5.04 -3.30
N VAL A 165 17.24 4.08 -3.17
CA VAL A 165 16.99 2.84 -2.42
C VAL A 165 16.77 3.15 -0.93
N ILE A 166 17.60 4.03 -0.35
CA ILE A 166 17.45 4.49 1.03
C ILE A 166 16.10 5.20 1.22
N ASP A 167 15.72 6.10 0.30
CA ASP A 167 14.46 6.83 0.37
C ASP A 167 13.25 5.89 0.39
N ILE A 168 13.25 4.88 -0.48
CA ILE A 168 12.19 3.85 -0.53
C ILE A 168 12.14 3.07 0.79
N LEU A 169 13.29 2.67 1.33
CA LEU A 169 13.37 1.91 2.57
C LEU A 169 12.76 2.69 3.74
N PHE A 170 13.16 3.95 3.89
CA PHE A 170 12.60 4.79 4.94
C PHE A 170 11.12 5.10 4.71
N GLN A 171 10.67 5.35 3.46
CA GLN A 171 9.24 5.52 3.17
C GLN A 171 8.44 4.30 3.61
N LYS A 172 8.96 3.09 3.35
CA LYS A 172 8.38 1.84 3.82
C LYS A 172 8.38 1.72 5.33
N ALA A 173 9.50 2.03 5.99
CA ALA A 173 9.62 1.96 7.44
C ALA A 173 8.64 2.87 8.18
N ILE A 174 8.39 4.07 7.64
CA ILE A 174 7.41 5.01 8.20
C ILE A 174 5.98 4.51 7.99
N ASN A 175 5.66 4.04 6.78
CA ASN A 175 4.30 3.56 6.45
C ASN A 175 3.97 2.23 7.15
N GLU A 176 4.97 1.42 7.47
CA GLU A 176 4.82 0.07 8.03
C GLU A 176 5.64 -0.08 9.34
N PRO A 177 5.24 0.59 10.44
CA PRO A 177 6.02 0.62 11.68
C PRO A 177 6.30 -0.75 12.31
N HIS A 178 5.44 -1.74 12.05
CA HIS A 178 5.59 -3.11 12.55
C HIS A 178 6.78 -3.85 11.93
N PHE A 179 7.18 -3.48 10.70
CA PHE A 179 8.30 -4.10 10.00
C PHE A 179 9.62 -3.30 10.13
N THR A 180 9.64 -2.28 11.00
CA THR A 180 10.84 -1.46 11.23
C THR A 180 12.08 -2.24 11.66
N PRO A 181 12.01 -3.30 12.50
CA PRO A 181 13.18 -4.11 12.84
C PRO A 181 13.78 -4.81 11.61
N GLN A 182 12.92 -5.29 10.70
CA GLN A 182 13.32 -5.96 9.47
C GLN A 182 14.04 -4.99 8.53
N TYR A 183 13.53 -3.76 8.39
CA TYR A 183 14.19 -2.73 7.60
C TYR A 183 15.53 -2.31 8.19
N ALA A 184 15.63 -2.20 9.52
CA ALA A 184 16.89 -1.90 10.19
C ALA A 184 17.94 -3.01 9.98
N TYR A 185 17.53 -4.27 10.01
CA TYR A 185 18.40 -5.41 9.67
C TYR A 185 18.95 -5.32 8.24
N ILE A 186 18.10 -4.98 7.25
CA ILE A 186 18.57 -4.76 5.87
C ILE A 186 19.61 -3.64 5.82
N CYS A 187 19.36 -2.51 6.49
CA CYS A 187 20.32 -1.41 6.56
C CYS A 187 21.66 -1.87 7.14
N MET A 188 21.64 -2.73 8.16
CA MET A 188 22.86 -3.29 8.76
C MET A 188 23.64 -4.14 7.77
N GLU A 189 22.97 -5.05 7.05
CA GLU A 189 23.61 -5.91 6.05
C GLU A 189 24.14 -5.12 4.85
N MET A 190 23.39 -4.11 4.39
CA MET A 190 23.85 -3.18 3.34
C MET A 190 25.09 -2.41 3.79
N ASN A 191 25.11 -1.93 5.03
CA ASN A 191 26.26 -1.25 5.60
C ASN A 191 27.49 -2.17 5.70
N ASN A 192 27.30 -3.42 6.15
CA ASN A 192 28.38 -4.40 6.25
C ASN A 192 28.98 -4.72 4.88
N LYS A 193 28.14 -4.84 3.84
CA LYS A 193 28.61 -5.02 2.46
C LYS A 193 29.41 -3.81 1.97
N ASP A 194 28.96 -2.59 2.26
CA ASP A 194 29.64 -1.35 1.87
C ASP A 194 31.03 -1.24 2.53
N ILE A 195 31.13 -1.58 3.82
CA ILE A 195 32.41 -1.59 4.56
C ILE A 195 33.37 -2.66 4.00
N ASN A 196 32.85 -3.83 3.65
CA ASN A 196 33.65 -4.95 3.14
C ASN A 196 33.98 -4.86 1.63
N ALA A 197 33.47 -3.84 0.93
CA ALA A 197 33.72 -3.67 -0.49
C ALA A 197 35.19 -3.29 -0.76
N LYS A 198 35.93 -4.16 -1.45
CA LYS A 198 37.34 -3.92 -1.84
C LYS A 198 37.51 -2.75 -2.81
N VAL A 199 36.50 -2.49 -3.63
CA VAL A 199 36.45 -1.38 -4.59
C VAL A 199 35.20 -0.56 -4.27
N LYS A 200 35.40 0.70 -3.88
CA LYS A 200 34.29 1.62 -3.61
C LYS A 200 33.82 2.21 -4.94
N THR A 201 32.63 1.81 -5.37
CA THR A 201 31.96 2.39 -6.55
C THR A 201 31.26 3.71 -6.24
N THR A 202 30.97 3.96 -4.96
CA THR A 202 30.25 5.15 -4.48
C THR A 202 31.17 6.00 -3.62
N THR A 203 31.04 7.33 -3.75
CA THR A 203 31.84 8.31 -3.01
C THR A 203 31.44 8.38 -1.53
N SER A 204 30.15 8.30 -1.26
CA SER A 204 29.56 8.34 0.09
C SER A 204 29.44 6.93 0.67
N SER A 205 29.77 6.76 1.96
CA SER A 205 29.46 5.50 2.65
C SER A 205 27.95 5.36 2.87
N PHE A 206 27.47 4.11 2.90
CA PHE A 206 26.05 3.83 3.18
C PHE A 206 25.63 4.43 4.52
N LYS A 207 26.46 4.26 5.57
CA LYS A 207 26.21 4.84 6.90
C LYS A 207 26.04 6.35 6.86
N THR A 208 26.92 7.05 6.14
CA THR A 208 26.85 8.52 6.00
C THR A 208 25.54 8.94 5.33
N LEU A 209 25.10 8.24 4.28
CA LEU A 209 23.85 8.56 3.60
C LEU A 209 22.62 8.31 4.50
N ILE A 210 22.63 7.24 5.30
CA ILE A 210 21.55 6.99 6.28
C ILE A 210 21.49 8.14 7.29
N ILE A 211 22.63 8.54 7.87
CA ILE A 211 22.68 9.64 8.85
C ILE A 211 22.15 10.95 8.24
N LEU A 212 22.61 11.31 7.04
CA LEU A 212 22.13 12.51 6.35
C LEU A 212 20.62 12.45 6.06
N CYS A 213 20.10 11.28 5.66
CA CYS A 213 18.67 11.09 5.42
C CYS A 213 17.84 11.25 6.71
N CYS A 214 18.36 10.74 7.84
CA CYS A 214 17.76 10.93 9.15
C CYS A 214 17.69 12.40 9.55
N GLU A 215 18.78 13.14 9.37
CA GLU A 215 18.87 14.57 9.67
C GLU A 215 17.92 15.39 8.79
N ASP A 216 17.88 15.13 7.48
CA ASP A 216 16.98 15.81 6.53
C ASP A 216 15.50 15.60 6.88
N ARG A 217 15.12 14.36 7.22
CA ARG A 217 13.74 14.04 7.61
C ARG A 217 13.36 14.67 8.94
N PHE A 218 14.30 14.73 9.87
CA PHE A 218 14.08 15.38 11.16
C PHE A 218 13.93 16.90 11.00
N ASN A 219 14.76 17.53 10.16
CA ASN A 219 14.61 18.94 9.83
C ASN A 219 13.29 19.23 9.09
N SER A 220 12.87 18.33 8.19
CA SER A 220 11.58 18.43 7.49
C SER A 220 10.40 18.40 8.46
N MET A 221 10.46 17.59 9.52
CA MET A 221 9.44 17.55 10.58
C MET A 221 9.32 18.91 11.30
N HIS A 222 10.45 19.55 11.58
CA HIS A 222 10.48 20.88 12.21
C HIS A 222 9.95 21.98 11.29
N VAL A 223 10.36 21.98 10.01
CA VAL A 223 9.85 22.94 9.01
C VAL A 223 8.34 22.82 8.87
N HIS A 224 7.82 21.60 8.81
CA HIS A 224 6.38 21.37 8.72
C HIS A 224 5.61 21.86 9.95
N GLU A 225 6.18 21.73 11.15
CA GLU A 225 5.57 22.28 12.37
C GLU A 225 5.41 23.82 12.30
N GLN A 226 6.41 24.51 11.72
CA GLN A 226 6.35 25.96 11.49
C GLN A 226 5.29 26.32 10.44
N GLU A 227 5.16 25.51 9.38
CA GLU A 227 4.14 25.68 8.34
C GLU A 227 2.72 25.50 8.88
N LEU A 228 2.47 24.44 9.65
CA LEU A 228 1.18 24.21 10.32
C LEU A 228 0.81 25.39 11.22
N THR A 229 1.79 25.95 11.95
CA THR A 229 1.56 27.13 12.80
C THR A 229 1.15 28.36 11.98
N LYS A 230 1.67 28.54 10.76
CA LYS A 230 1.28 29.62 9.86
C LYS A 230 -0.10 29.37 9.27
N SER A 231 -0.37 28.17 8.76
CA SER A 231 -1.69 27.80 8.21
C SER A 231 -2.81 27.94 9.23
N LEU A 232 -2.56 27.62 10.50
CA LEU A 232 -3.54 27.79 11.57
C LEU A 232 -3.85 29.28 11.86
N LYS A 233 -2.91 30.20 11.62
CA LYS A 233 -3.18 31.65 11.67
C LYS A 233 -4.01 32.10 10.47
N GLU A 234 -3.65 31.65 9.26
CA GLU A 234 -4.40 31.97 8.04
C GLU A 234 -5.86 31.49 8.11
N ILE A 235 -6.10 30.31 8.67
CA ILE A 235 -7.46 29.77 8.89
C ILE A 235 -8.24 30.64 9.90
N LYS A 236 -7.58 31.17 10.93
CA LYS A 236 -8.21 32.07 11.91
C LYS A 236 -8.58 33.42 11.29
N ASP A 237 -7.72 33.93 10.42
CA ASP A 237 -7.88 35.23 9.76
C ASP A 237 -8.83 35.18 8.55
N CYS A 238 -9.16 33.98 8.06
CA CYS A 238 -10.12 33.77 6.97
C CYS A 238 -11.54 34.19 7.39
N LYS A 239 -12.14 35.10 6.60
CA LYS A 239 -13.49 35.64 6.83
C LYS A 239 -14.60 34.82 6.14
N ASP A 240 -14.27 34.13 5.06
CA ASP A 240 -15.23 33.30 4.32
C ASP A 240 -15.39 31.95 5.01
N GLN A 241 -16.63 31.55 5.28
CA GLN A 241 -16.92 30.35 6.07
C GLN A 241 -16.68 29.04 5.28
N ASP A 242 -16.97 29.03 3.97
CA ASP A 242 -16.82 27.84 3.12
C ASP A 242 -15.33 27.56 2.84
N ASP A 243 -14.56 28.61 2.55
CA ASP A 243 -13.12 28.50 2.38
C ASP A 243 -12.41 28.15 3.70
N LYS A 244 -12.87 28.71 4.83
CA LYS A 244 -12.36 28.35 6.15
C LYS A 244 -12.57 26.87 6.48
N GLU A 245 -13.73 26.32 6.19
CA GLU A 245 -14.04 24.90 6.44
C GLU A 245 -13.20 23.97 5.54
N LYS A 246 -12.99 24.35 4.26
CA LYS A 246 -12.09 23.61 3.35
C LYS A 246 -10.64 23.66 3.82
N MET A 247 -10.16 24.83 4.24
CA MET A 247 -8.79 25.02 4.73
C MET A 247 -8.56 24.26 6.05
N GLN A 248 -9.54 24.28 6.97
CA GLN A 248 -9.49 23.49 8.20
C GLN A 248 -9.48 21.98 7.90
N SER A 249 -10.34 21.52 7.00
CA SER A 249 -10.37 20.10 6.61
C SER A 249 -9.05 19.61 5.99
N LYS A 250 -8.40 20.47 5.20
CA LYS A 250 -7.06 20.20 4.65
C LYS A 250 -6.00 20.17 5.76
N TYR A 251 -6.04 21.15 6.66
CA TYR A 251 -5.14 21.23 7.81
C TYR A 251 -5.21 19.97 8.68
N ASP A 252 -6.40 19.56 9.11
CA ASP A 252 -6.58 18.39 9.97
C ASP A 252 -6.08 17.10 9.30
N ARG A 253 -6.25 16.99 7.98
CA ARG A 253 -5.75 15.86 7.19
C ARG A 253 -4.22 15.85 7.12
N ASP A 254 -3.62 16.99 6.83
CA ASP A 254 -2.17 17.12 6.67
C ASP A 254 -1.45 16.97 8.02
N GLU A 255 -1.99 17.56 9.09
CA GLU A 255 -1.52 17.39 10.47
C GLU A 255 -1.55 15.91 10.89
N LYS A 256 -2.66 15.22 10.67
CA LYS A 256 -2.76 13.78 10.99
C LYS A 256 -1.71 12.95 10.25
N ILE A 257 -1.54 13.17 8.95
CA ILE A 257 -0.54 12.44 8.16
C ILE A 257 0.87 12.76 8.65
N HIS A 258 1.15 14.02 8.98
CA HIS A 258 2.43 14.43 9.52
C HIS A 258 2.73 13.78 10.88
N ARG A 259 1.75 13.75 11.79
CA ARG A 259 1.83 13.08 13.09
C ARG A 259 2.25 11.63 12.95
N GLU A 260 1.48 10.86 12.17
CA GLU A 260 1.69 9.43 11.96
C GLU A 260 3.10 9.17 11.37
N ARG A 261 3.53 10.01 10.42
CA ARG A 261 4.85 9.90 9.81
C ARG A 261 5.98 10.24 10.77
N SER A 262 5.81 11.26 11.60
CA SER A 262 6.80 11.71 12.59
C SER A 262 7.07 10.63 13.64
N VAL A 263 6.00 9.99 14.14
CA VAL A 263 6.10 8.86 15.07
C VAL A 263 6.78 7.67 14.40
N GLY A 264 6.38 7.32 13.17
CA GLY A 264 7.01 6.25 12.40
C GLY A 264 8.50 6.50 12.15
N ASN A 265 8.89 7.74 11.85
CA ASN A 265 10.28 8.14 11.63
C ASN A 265 11.10 7.97 12.91
N CYS A 266 10.62 8.50 14.04
CA CYS A 266 11.32 8.37 15.33
C CYS A 266 11.46 6.90 15.76
N ARG A 267 10.44 6.08 15.53
CA ARG A 267 10.51 4.64 15.79
C ARG A 267 11.57 3.96 14.93
N PHE A 268 11.63 4.28 13.63
CA PHE A 268 12.63 3.68 12.75
C PHE A 268 14.06 4.13 13.10
N MET A 269 14.25 5.39 13.48
CA MET A 269 15.52 5.90 14.02
C MET A 269 16.01 5.08 15.22
N CYS A 270 15.12 4.71 16.15
CA CYS A 270 15.48 3.87 17.29
C CYS A 270 15.94 2.48 16.86
N GLU A 271 15.26 1.86 15.89
CA GLU A 271 15.69 0.57 15.35
C GLU A 271 17.06 0.68 14.65
N LEU A 272 17.33 1.76 13.93
CA LEU A 272 18.65 2.04 13.33
C LEU A 272 19.75 2.24 14.38
N TYR A 273 19.42 2.80 15.54
CA TYR A 273 20.35 2.90 16.66
C TYR A 273 20.66 1.54 17.29
N LYS A 274 19.66 0.67 17.46
CA LYS A 274 19.88 -0.69 17.99
C LYS A 274 20.84 -1.50 17.12
N VAL A 275 20.79 -1.33 15.81
CA VAL A 275 21.74 -1.96 14.87
C VAL A 275 23.06 -1.17 14.69
N LYS A 276 23.32 -0.17 15.56
CA LYS A 276 24.57 0.62 15.62
C LYS A 276 24.91 1.41 14.34
N ILE A 277 23.91 1.71 13.51
CA ILE A 277 24.08 2.59 12.35
C ILE A 277 24.04 4.05 12.78
N LEU A 278 23.13 4.42 13.67
CA LEU A 278 23.09 5.76 14.25
C LEU A 278 23.97 5.87 15.49
N SER A 279 24.49 7.08 15.74
CA SER A 279 25.29 7.39 16.92
C SER A 279 24.39 7.91 18.05
N ASN A 280 24.92 7.89 19.28
CA ASN A 280 24.23 8.48 20.42
C ASN A 280 23.98 10.00 20.21
N GLN A 281 24.94 10.70 19.62
CA GLN A 281 24.82 12.14 19.34
C GLN A 281 23.58 12.48 18.48
N THR A 282 23.31 11.71 17.44
CA THR A 282 22.13 11.92 16.59
C THR A 282 20.83 11.80 17.38
N LEU A 283 20.75 10.82 18.28
CA LEU A 283 19.58 10.61 19.13
C LEU A 283 19.40 11.66 20.20
N GLU A 284 20.48 12.07 20.87
CA GLU A 284 20.44 13.17 21.84
C GLU A 284 19.96 14.47 21.19
N MET A 285 20.41 14.76 19.96
CA MET A 285 19.91 15.90 19.18
C MET A 285 18.41 15.77 18.89
N CYS A 286 17.94 14.59 18.48
CA CYS A 286 16.52 14.35 18.24
C CYS A 286 15.69 14.57 19.52
N ILE A 287 16.10 14.01 20.66
CA ILE A 287 15.39 14.16 21.94
C ILE A 287 15.35 15.63 22.37
N LYS A 288 16.49 16.33 22.34
CA LYS A 288 16.55 17.76 22.70
C LYS A 288 15.55 18.57 21.89
N HIS A 289 15.50 18.34 20.59
CA HIS A 289 14.59 19.07 19.71
C HIS A 289 13.12 18.72 19.94
N LEU A 290 12.79 17.43 20.12
CA LEU A 290 11.42 17.01 20.45
C LEU A 290 10.92 17.64 21.76
N LEU A 291 11.82 17.89 22.72
CA LEU A 291 11.49 18.52 24.00
C LEU A 291 11.46 20.06 23.96
N MET A 292 11.95 20.71 22.90
CA MET A 292 11.90 22.18 22.77
C MET A 292 10.48 22.72 22.55
N SER A 293 9.63 21.94 21.87
CA SER A 293 8.22 22.26 21.60
C SER A 293 7.35 21.07 22.02
N PRO A 294 7.07 20.91 23.33
CA PRO A 294 6.34 19.74 23.83
C PRO A 294 4.87 19.82 23.42
N LYS A 295 4.50 18.96 22.47
CA LYS A 295 3.13 18.66 22.02
C LYS A 295 2.88 17.18 22.24
N GLU A 296 1.62 16.76 22.17
CA GLU A 296 1.26 15.35 22.35
C GLU A 296 2.11 14.42 21.45
N GLU A 297 2.32 14.81 20.20
CA GLU A 297 3.08 14.03 19.21
C GLU A 297 4.58 13.97 19.51
N THR A 298 5.19 15.12 19.84
CA THR A 298 6.63 15.20 20.10
C THR A 298 6.98 14.50 21.41
N LEU A 299 6.10 14.56 22.41
CA LEU A 299 6.19 13.80 23.65
C LEU A 299 6.01 12.30 23.41
N GLU A 300 5.04 11.88 22.60
CA GLU A 300 4.88 10.47 22.21
C GLU A 300 6.14 9.93 21.53
N CYS A 301 6.71 10.69 20.58
CA CYS A 301 7.99 10.37 19.95
C CYS A 301 9.13 10.26 20.97
N ALA A 302 9.29 11.25 21.86
CA ALA A 302 10.34 11.26 22.87
C ALA A 302 10.20 10.07 23.85
N CYS A 303 8.99 9.80 24.34
CA CYS A 303 8.72 8.65 25.20
C CYS A 303 8.99 7.31 24.49
N ASN A 304 8.65 7.19 23.20
CA ASN A 304 8.96 6.01 22.41
C ASN A 304 10.47 5.80 22.25
N ILE A 305 11.23 6.88 22.04
CA ILE A 305 12.69 6.84 21.97
C ILE A 305 13.26 6.37 23.32
N LEU A 306 12.86 7.02 24.41
CA LEU A 306 13.34 6.69 25.76
C LEU A 306 12.99 5.26 26.15
N LYS A 307 11.80 4.76 25.82
CA LYS A 307 11.39 3.37 26.12
C LYS A 307 12.21 2.31 25.37
N GLN A 308 12.70 2.63 24.18
CA GLN A 308 13.42 1.67 23.33
C GLN A 308 14.93 1.69 23.57
N ILE A 309 15.46 2.74 24.20
CA ILE A 309 16.89 3.03 24.28
C ILE A 309 17.37 3.25 25.72
N GLY A 310 16.56 3.92 26.56
CA GLY A 310 16.85 4.16 27.98
C GLY A 310 16.49 2.96 28.84
#